data_AF-A0A8D9FC53-F1
#
_entry.id   AF-A0A8D9FC53-F1
#
_cell.length_a   1.000
_cell.length_b   1.000
_cell.length_c   1.000
_cell.angle_alpha   90.00
_cell.angle_beta   90.00
_cell.angle_gamma   90.00
#
_symmetry.space_group_name_H-M   'P 1'
#
loop_
_entity.id
_entity.type
_entity.pdbx_description
1 polymer ?
#
loop_
_entity_poly.entity_id
_entity_poly.type
_entity_poly.pdbx_seq_one_letter_code
_entity_poly.pdbx_strand_id
1 'polypeptide(L)'
;NKLSIFFLVSMGTTIFKNKINKKIIGKMITDKQTILLAKGGIKGWGNNHFKSSTNRTPYKKTNGTLGEKKFINLELLLIADVGLIGLPNVGKSTLINIITSAKPKIDIYPFTTIIPQLGVVYIEKKTFIIVDIPGITKNSSKGHGLG
;
A
#
# COMPACT_ATOMS: atom_id res chain seq x y z
N ASN A 1 -6.59 7.22 27.76
CA ASN A 1 -5.90 6.49 26.68
C ASN A 1 -6.73 6.54 25.42
N LYS A 2 -6.22 7.16 24.35
CA LYS A 2 -6.87 7.10 23.04
C LYS A 2 -6.40 5.80 22.37
N LEU A 3 -7.32 4.87 22.11
CA LEU A 3 -7.03 3.72 21.26
C LEU A 3 -6.90 4.20 19.81
N SER A 4 -5.83 3.79 19.15
CA SER A 4 -5.64 3.97 17.71
C SER A 4 -5.96 2.65 17.01
N ILE A 5 -6.63 2.73 15.87
CA ILE A 5 -6.90 1.57 15.01
C ILE A 5 -5.89 1.61 13.87
N PHE A 6 -5.19 0.50 13.66
CA PHE A 6 -4.24 0.33 12.57
C PHE A 6 -4.82 -0.63 11.53
N PHE A 7 -4.72 -0.26 10.26
CA PHE A 7 -5.03 -1.13 9.13
C PHE A 7 -3.72 -1.49 8.45
N LEU A 8 -3.39 -2.78 8.42
CA LEU A 8 -2.21 -3.29 7.73
C LEU A 8 -2.51 -3.39 6.23
N VAL A 9 -1.57 -2.93 5.42
CA VAL A 9 -1.65 -2.97 3.95
C VAL A 9 -0.31 -3.41 3.39
N SER A 10 -0.31 -3.96 2.18
CA SER A 10 0.92 -4.35 1.50
C SER A 10 1.78 -3.14 1.15
N MET A 11 3.10 -3.30 1.20
CA MET A 11 4.03 -2.34 0.63
C MET A 11 3.77 -2.15 -0.88
N GLY A 12 4.01 -0.96 -1.40
CA GLY A 12 3.63 -0.55 -2.76
C GLY A 12 2.20 0.00 -2.88
N THR A 13 1.41 0.01 -1.80
CA THR A 13 0.04 0.54 -1.82
C THR A 13 0.04 2.08 -1.90
N THR A 14 -0.68 2.64 -2.86
CA THR A 14 -0.96 4.07 -2.97
C THR A 14 -2.34 4.38 -2.41
N ILE A 15 -2.44 5.43 -1.60
CA ILE A 15 -3.65 5.84 -0.90
C ILE A 15 -4.20 7.11 -1.55
N PHE A 16 -5.45 7.05 -2.00
CA PHE A 16 -6.15 8.15 -2.67
C PHE A 16 -7.32 8.66 -1.85
N LYS A 17 -7.57 9.97 -1.92
CA LYS A 17 -8.69 10.63 -1.25
C LYS A 17 -10.05 10.32 -1.89
N ASN A 18 -10.08 10.10 -3.20
CA ASN A 18 -11.29 9.75 -3.95
C ASN A 18 -10.87 9.10 -5.28
N LYS A 19 -11.66 8.14 -5.76
CA LYS A 19 -11.49 7.44 -7.04
C LYS A 19 -11.47 8.38 -8.26
N ILE A 20 -12.23 9.47 -8.21
CA ILE A 20 -12.42 10.36 -9.38
C ILE A 20 -11.23 11.30 -9.59
N ASN A 21 -10.83 12.04 -8.55
CA ASN A 21 -9.81 13.09 -8.69
C ASN A 21 -8.36 12.57 -8.52
N LYS A 22 -8.19 11.26 -8.23
CA LYS A 22 -6.90 10.59 -7.95
C LYS A 22 -5.93 11.42 -7.09
N LYS A 23 -6.45 12.21 -6.14
CA LYS A 23 -5.61 13.00 -5.24
C LYS A 23 -4.93 12.06 -4.24
N ILE A 24 -3.62 11.94 -4.35
CA ILE A 24 -2.79 11.09 -3.50
C ILE A 24 -2.73 11.68 -2.09
N ILE A 25 -2.99 10.84 -1.09
CA ILE A 25 -2.76 11.12 0.33
C ILE A 25 -1.34 10.70 0.70
N GLY A 26 -0.90 9.55 0.21
CA GLY A 26 0.45 9.04 0.42
C GLY A 26 0.67 7.67 -0.22
N LYS A 27 1.90 7.17 -0.12
CA LYS A 27 2.33 5.86 -0.61
C LYS A 27 3.03 5.09 0.51
N MET A 28 2.74 3.80 0.60
CA MET A 28 3.36 2.87 1.54
C MET A 28 4.59 2.25 0.87
N ILE A 29 5.77 2.79 1.13
CA ILE A 29 7.00 2.41 0.42
C ILE A 29 7.92 1.60 1.33
N THR A 30 8.04 2.00 2.60
CA THR A 30 8.96 1.38 3.55
C THR A 30 8.23 0.50 4.55
N ASP A 31 8.94 -0.50 5.08
CA ASP A 31 8.41 -1.33 6.17
C ASP A 31 8.05 -0.48 7.40
N LYS A 32 7.01 -0.90 8.13
CA LYS A 32 6.45 -0.23 9.32
C LYS A 32 6.06 1.24 9.14
N GLN A 33 5.97 1.72 7.90
CA GLN A 33 5.48 3.07 7.62
C GLN A 33 4.03 3.21 8.10
N THR A 34 3.72 4.33 8.75
CA THR A 34 2.34 4.64 9.18
C THR A 34 1.91 5.99 8.64
N ILE A 35 0.69 6.06 8.10
CA ILE A 35 0.08 7.30 7.61
C ILE A 35 -1.22 7.53 8.36
N LEU A 36 -1.40 8.72 8.95
CA LEU A 36 -2.65 9.08 9.61
C LEU A 36 -3.74 9.37 8.57
N LEU A 37 -4.75 8.50 8.51
CA LEU A 37 -5.85 8.62 7.55
C LEU A 37 -7.01 9.45 8.09
N ALA A 38 -7.40 9.21 9.34
CA ALA A 38 -8.51 9.88 10.00
C ALA A 38 -8.13 10.29 11.43
N LYS A 39 -8.19 11.58 11.72
CA LYS A 39 -7.93 12.09 13.07
C LYS A 39 -9.16 11.89 13.95
N GLY A 40 -8.96 11.32 15.13
CA GLY A 40 -10.01 11.22 16.15
C GLY A 40 -10.43 12.59 16.70
N GLY A 41 -11.65 12.67 17.20
CA GLY A 41 -12.21 13.86 17.81
C GLY A 41 -11.39 14.41 18.99
N ILE A 42 -11.60 15.68 19.28
CA ILE A 42 -11.02 16.37 20.44
C ILE A 42 -11.98 16.19 21.62
N LYS A 43 -11.44 15.94 22.81
CA LYS A 43 -12.27 15.80 24.01
C LYS A 43 -13.00 17.11 24.32
N GLY A 44 -14.20 17.00 24.85
CA GLY A 44 -14.91 18.13 25.42
C GLY A 44 -14.25 18.62 26.71
N TRP A 45 -14.61 19.82 27.14
CA TRP A 45 -14.16 20.41 28.39
C TRP A 45 -15.17 20.09 29.50
N GLY A 46 -14.66 19.54 30.62
CA GLY A 46 -15.43 19.38 31.84
C GLY A 46 -15.68 20.72 32.54
N ASN A 47 -16.54 20.71 33.55
CA ASN A 47 -16.90 21.90 34.32
C ASN A 47 -15.70 22.63 34.96
N ASN A 48 -14.69 21.89 35.43
CA ASN A 48 -13.49 22.47 36.04
C ASN A 48 -12.75 23.45 35.09
N HIS A 49 -12.85 23.26 33.78
CA HIS A 49 -12.27 24.19 32.81
C HIS A 49 -12.94 25.57 32.80
N PHE A 50 -14.20 25.68 33.22
CA PHE A 50 -14.97 26.92 33.23
C PHE A 50 -14.98 27.62 34.60
N LYS A 51 -14.18 27.14 35.55
CA LYS A 51 -14.09 27.71 36.89
C LYS A 51 -13.31 29.02 36.87
N SER A 52 -13.85 30.07 37.49
CA SER A 52 -13.18 31.37 37.65
C SER A 52 -13.42 31.92 39.05
N SER A 53 -12.76 33.03 39.41
CA SER A 53 -12.96 33.72 40.68
C SER A 53 -14.42 34.13 40.91
N THR A 54 -15.13 34.47 39.84
CA THR A 54 -16.56 34.83 39.80
C THR A 54 -17.48 33.63 39.58
N ASN A 55 -17.00 32.52 39.00
CA ASN A 55 -17.79 31.32 38.71
C ASN A 55 -17.18 30.09 39.40
N ARG A 56 -17.39 29.98 40.72
CA ARG A 56 -16.76 28.95 41.57
C ARG A 56 -17.35 27.54 41.39
N THR A 57 -18.61 27.43 41.01
CA THR A 57 -19.35 26.17 40.80
C THR A 57 -20.00 26.12 39.41
N PRO A 58 -19.18 26.02 38.34
CA PRO A 58 -19.69 25.99 36.97
C PRO A 58 -20.49 24.72 36.66
N TYR A 59 -21.64 24.87 35.99
CA TYR A 59 -22.45 23.77 35.45
C TYR A 59 -22.21 23.50 33.95
N LYS A 60 -21.38 24.33 33.31
CA LYS A 60 -21.10 24.24 31.88
C LYS A 60 -20.16 23.09 31.57
N LYS A 61 -20.47 22.33 30.52
CA LYS A 61 -19.58 21.36 29.88
C LYS A 61 -19.67 21.54 28.37
N THR A 62 -18.63 21.14 27.64
CA THR A 62 -18.74 21.00 26.18
C THR A 62 -18.62 19.54 25.79
N ASN A 63 -19.33 19.16 24.72
CA ASN A 63 -19.17 17.85 24.13
C ASN A 63 -17.83 17.77 23.37
N GLY A 64 -17.32 16.56 23.18
CA GLY A 64 -16.19 16.34 22.27
C GLY A 64 -16.58 16.57 20.82
N THR A 65 -15.59 16.87 19.98
CA THR A 65 -15.81 16.97 18.54
C THR A 65 -15.90 15.57 17.93
N LEU A 66 -16.62 15.45 16.82
CA LEU A 66 -16.63 14.22 16.03
C LEU A 66 -15.25 13.97 15.41
N GLY A 67 -14.86 12.71 15.29
CA GLY A 67 -13.68 12.32 14.52
C GLY A 67 -13.90 12.47 13.02
N GLU A 68 -12.81 12.54 12.27
CA GLU A 68 -12.87 12.57 10.82
C GLU A 68 -13.45 11.27 10.26
N LYS A 69 -14.35 11.39 9.27
CA LYS A 69 -14.81 10.28 8.43
C LYS A 69 -14.37 10.56 7.01
N LYS A 70 -13.69 9.59 6.38
CA LYS A 70 -13.20 9.71 5.01
C LYS A 70 -13.43 8.40 4.27
N PHE A 71 -13.91 8.52 3.04
CA PHE A 71 -13.76 7.44 2.06
C PHE A 71 -12.37 7.57 1.45
N ILE A 72 -11.67 6.45 1.32
CA ILE A 72 -10.35 6.37 0.69
C ILE A 72 -10.33 5.20 -0.28
N ASN A 73 -9.48 5.32 -1.30
CA ASN A 73 -9.21 4.24 -2.24
C ASN A 73 -7.76 3.79 -2.05
N LEU A 74 -7.58 2.48 -1.91
CA LEU A 74 -6.27 1.84 -1.82
C LEU A 74 -6.04 1.13 -3.15
N GLU A 75 -4.95 1.47 -3.83
CA GLU A 75 -4.53 0.77 -5.06
C GLU A 75 -3.12 0.24 -4.86
N LEU A 76 -2.94 -1.07 -5.05
CA LEU A 76 -1.62 -1.68 -5.07
C LEU A 76 -0.99 -1.46 -6.44
N LEU A 77 0.20 -0.87 -6.46
CA LEU A 77 0.98 -0.78 -7.69
C LEU A 77 1.53 -2.19 -8.00
N LEU A 78 1.02 -2.79 -9.07
CA LEU A 78 1.54 -4.06 -9.58
C LEU A 78 2.90 -3.84 -10.24
N ILE A 79 3.81 -4.80 -10.02
CA ILE A 79 5.16 -4.81 -10.60
C ILE A 79 5.10 -5.15 -12.09
N ALA A 80 4.08 -5.92 -12.51
CA ALA A 80 3.88 -6.37 -13.88
C ALA A 80 2.40 -6.69 -14.15
N ASP A 81 2.03 -6.68 -15.43
CA ASP A 81 0.69 -7.03 -15.90
C ASP A 81 0.52 -8.55 -16.03
N VAL A 82 1.61 -9.27 -16.34
CA VAL A 82 1.64 -10.73 -16.51
C VAL A 82 2.83 -11.33 -15.78
N GLY A 83 2.62 -12.39 -14.99
CA GLY A 83 3.68 -13.15 -14.34
C GLY A 83 3.83 -14.54 -14.96
N LEU A 84 5.04 -14.93 -15.34
CA LEU A 84 5.34 -16.29 -15.77
C LEU A 84 5.68 -17.17 -14.57
N ILE A 85 4.96 -18.29 -14.44
CA ILE A 85 5.17 -19.30 -13.40
C ILE A 85 5.51 -20.62 -14.06
N GLY A 86 6.45 -21.36 -13.47
CA GLY A 86 6.92 -22.63 -14.01
C GLY A 86 8.11 -23.16 -13.22
N LEU A 87 8.50 -24.40 -13.50
CA LEU A 87 9.67 -25.01 -12.89
C LEU A 87 10.95 -24.21 -13.20
N PRO A 88 11.97 -24.28 -12.33
CA PRO A 88 13.30 -23.77 -12.67
C PRO A 88 13.77 -24.35 -14.00
N ASN A 89 14.48 -23.55 -14.80
CA ASN A 89 15.08 -23.95 -16.09
C ASN A 89 14.12 -24.39 -17.20
N VAL A 90 12.81 -24.14 -17.09
CA VAL A 90 11.84 -24.41 -18.19
C VAL A 90 11.90 -23.40 -19.35
N GLY A 91 12.89 -22.50 -19.35
CA GLY A 91 13.08 -21.50 -20.39
C GLY A 91 12.23 -20.23 -20.25
N LYS A 92 11.69 -19.94 -19.05
CA LYS A 92 10.91 -18.71 -18.78
C LYS A 92 11.65 -17.43 -19.13
N SER A 93 12.89 -17.30 -18.66
CA SER A 93 13.72 -16.13 -18.94
C SER A 93 14.05 -16.01 -20.43
N THR A 94 14.23 -17.15 -21.12
CA THR A 94 14.42 -17.19 -22.58
C THR A 94 13.16 -16.73 -23.32
N LEU A 95 11.99 -17.17 -22.89
CA LEU A 95 10.70 -16.74 -23.45
C LEU A 95 10.52 -15.23 -23.30
N ILE A 96 10.80 -14.67 -22.11
CA ILE A 96 10.76 -13.22 -21.87
C ILE A 96 11.68 -12.51 -22.84
N ASN A 97 12.95 -12.93 -22.96
CA ASN A 97 13.91 -12.29 -23.87
C ASN A 97 13.42 -12.24 -25.33
N ILE A 98 12.71 -13.28 -25.78
CA ILE A 98 12.23 -13.39 -27.17
C ILE A 98 11.02 -12.47 -27.42
N ILE A 99 10.07 -12.43 -26.49
CA ILE A 99 8.80 -11.69 -26.68
C ILE A 99 8.92 -10.20 -26.34
N THR A 100 10.01 -9.79 -25.67
CA THR A 100 10.21 -8.40 -25.27
C THR A 100 10.88 -7.59 -26.35
N SER A 101 10.33 -6.42 -26.65
CA SER A 101 10.87 -5.49 -27.65
C SER A 101 12.11 -4.73 -27.15
N ALA A 102 12.42 -4.83 -25.85
CA ALA A 102 13.58 -4.22 -25.20
C ALA A 102 14.35 -5.26 -24.39
N LYS A 103 15.65 -5.05 -24.17
CA LYS A 103 16.43 -5.88 -23.24
C LYS A 103 15.71 -5.92 -21.88
N PRO A 104 15.58 -7.09 -21.25
CA PRO A 104 14.93 -7.21 -19.97
C PRO A 104 15.55 -6.24 -18.97
N LYS A 105 14.71 -5.46 -18.29
CA LYS A 105 15.17 -4.53 -17.26
C LYS A 105 15.20 -5.28 -15.93
N ILE A 106 16.37 -5.27 -15.31
CA ILE A 106 16.55 -5.69 -13.93
C ILE A 106 16.29 -4.45 -13.08
N ASP A 107 15.14 -4.39 -12.41
CA ASP A 107 14.74 -3.21 -11.62
C ASP A 107 14.39 -3.59 -10.19
N ILE A 108 14.77 -2.73 -9.25
CA ILE A 108 14.56 -2.95 -7.81
C ILE A 108 13.27 -2.24 -7.43
N TYR A 109 12.21 -3.01 -7.20
CA TYR A 109 10.99 -2.47 -6.62
C TYR A 109 11.14 -2.41 -5.10
N PRO A 110 10.67 -1.33 -4.44
CA PRO A 110 10.90 -1.10 -3.01
C PRO A 110 10.27 -2.15 -2.08
N PHE A 111 9.55 -3.15 -2.63
CA PHE A 111 8.87 -4.21 -1.91
C PHE A 111 9.15 -5.62 -2.43
N THR A 112 10.10 -5.79 -3.35
CA THR A 112 10.52 -7.11 -3.82
C THR A 112 11.77 -7.55 -3.07
N THR A 113 11.74 -8.72 -2.43
CA THR A 113 12.91 -9.35 -1.80
C THR A 113 13.85 -9.99 -2.82
N ILE A 114 13.32 -10.39 -3.97
CA ILE A 114 14.06 -10.96 -5.09
C ILE A 114 13.92 -10.02 -6.28
N ILE A 115 15.03 -9.64 -6.89
CA ILE A 115 15.03 -8.78 -8.07
C ILE A 115 14.46 -9.58 -9.25
N PRO A 116 13.27 -9.23 -9.76
CA PRO A 116 12.68 -9.99 -10.83
C PRO A 116 13.19 -9.51 -12.19
N GLN A 117 13.19 -10.40 -13.18
CA GLN A 117 13.49 -10.03 -14.55
C GLN A 117 12.22 -9.53 -15.22
N LEU A 118 12.20 -8.25 -15.62
CA LEU A 118 11.05 -7.62 -16.26
C LEU A 118 11.28 -7.47 -17.76
N GLY A 119 10.19 -7.64 -18.51
CA GLY A 119 10.15 -7.51 -19.94
C GLY A 119 9.04 -6.56 -20.38
N VAL A 120 9.33 -5.64 -21.29
CA VAL A 120 8.28 -4.82 -21.93
C VAL A 120 7.92 -5.45 -23.27
N VAL A 121 6.63 -5.76 -23.44
CA VAL A 121 6.09 -6.33 -24.68
C VAL A 121 5.22 -5.29 -25.37
N TYR A 122 5.41 -5.15 -26.68
CA TYR A 122 4.62 -4.26 -27.53
C TYR A 122 3.87 -5.08 -28.59
N ILE A 123 2.53 -5.05 -28.55
CA ILE A 123 1.66 -5.71 -29.54
C ILE A 123 0.55 -4.74 -29.92
N GLU A 124 0.38 -4.47 -31.22
CA GLU A 124 -0.77 -3.72 -31.78
C GLU A 124 -1.13 -2.43 -31.01
N LYS A 125 -0.11 -1.60 -30.72
CA LYS A 125 -0.21 -0.34 -29.96
C LYS A 125 -0.51 -0.47 -28.46
N LYS A 126 -0.44 -1.68 -27.89
CA LYS A 126 -0.49 -1.91 -26.44
C LYS A 126 0.89 -2.28 -25.92
N THR A 127 1.29 -1.62 -24.84
CA THR A 127 2.45 -1.98 -24.03
C THR A 127 1.99 -2.64 -22.75
N PHE A 128 2.61 -3.75 -22.37
CA PHE A 128 2.42 -4.36 -21.06
C PHE A 128 3.73 -4.94 -20.54
N ILE A 129 3.81 -5.10 -19.23
CA ILE A 129 5.00 -5.58 -18.52
C ILE A 129 4.80 -7.05 -18.16
N ILE A 130 5.74 -7.89 -18.57
CA ILE A 130 5.85 -9.30 -18.16
C ILE A 130 6.95 -9.42 -17.12
N VAL A 131 6.77 -10.30 -16.15
CA VAL A 131 7.79 -10.61 -15.14
C VAL A 131 8.04 -12.11 -15.01
N ASP A 132 9.30 -12.50 -14.86
CA ASP A 132 9.67 -13.85 -14.41
C ASP A 132 9.50 -13.93 -12.89
N ILE A 133 8.56 -14.73 -12.43
CA ILE A 133 8.44 -15.03 -11.01
C ILE A 133 9.29 -16.29 -10.74
N PRO A 134 10.27 -16.22 -9.82
CA PRO A 134 11.05 -17.38 -9.40
C PRO A 134 10.13 -18.58 -9.13
N GLY A 135 10.51 -19.75 -9.68
CA GLY A 135 9.62 -20.90 -9.79
C GLY A 135 9.17 -21.48 -8.44
N ILE A 136 7.91 -21.93 -8.41
CA ILE A 136 7.33 -22.73 -7.32
C ILE A 136 8.09 -24.08 -7.26
N THR A 137 9.03 -24.23 -6.32
CA THR A 137 9.66 -25.52 -5.99
C THR A 137 8.70 -26.42 -5.18
N LYS A 138 8.99 -27.72 -5.06
CA LYS A 138 8.18 -28.70 -4.29
C LYS A 138 7.87 -28.26 -2.84
N ASN A 139 8.65 -27.34 -2.27
CA ASN A 139 8.47 -26.81 -0.92
C ASN A 139 7.83 -25.42 -0.87
N SER A 140 7.27 -24.92 -1.96
CA SER A 140 6.69 -23.57 -2.00
C SER A 140 5.44 -23.41 -1.14
N SER A 141 4.67 -24.49 -0.93
CA SER A 141 3.55 -24.49 0.03
C SER A 141 4.00 -24.37 1.49
N LYS A 142 5.30 -24.56 1.78
CA LYS A 142 5.93 -24.32 3.09
C LYS A 142 6.66 -22.97 3.15
N GLY A 143 6.38 -22.03 2.25
CA GLY A 143 6.97 -20.68 2.26
C GLY A 143 8.46 -20.63 1.89
N HIS A 144 8.95 -21.59 1.12
CA HIS A 144 10.37 -21.65 0.69
C HIS A 144 10.56 -21.37 -0.81
N GLY A 145 9.49 -21.13 -1.55
CA GLY A 145 9.52 -20.94 -3.01
C GLY A 145 9.70 -19.50 -3.44
N LEU A 146 9.12 -18.55 -2.71
CA LEU A 146 9.19 -17.10 -2.94
C LEU A 146 9.30 -16.33 -1.60
N GLY A 147 9.60 -17.05 -0.51
CA GLY A 147 8.99 -16.74 0.79
C GLY A 147 7.57 -17.31 0.88
#